data_AF-A0A7J4TJ74-F1
#
_entry.id   AF-A0A7J4TJ74-F1
#
_cell.length_a   1.000
_cell.length_b   1.000
_cell.length_c   1.000
_cell.angle_alpha   90.00
_cell.angle_beta   90.00
_cell.angle_gamma   90.00
#
_symmetry.space_group_name_H-M   'P 1'
#
loop_
_entity.id
_entity.type
_entity.pdbx_description
1 polymer ?
#
loop_
_entity_poly.entity_id
_entity_poly.type
_entity_poly.pdbx_seq_one_letter_code
_entity_poly.pdbx_strand_id
1 'polypeptide(L)' 'MSEGLRKIIMGFSLFIFAVTIFESTYHFKQMIYPGISYIYNYVGPKIAPNMVTIVVFDWRGYDTLGEALILVTAV' A
#
# COMPACT_ATOMS: atom_id res chain seq x y z
N MET A 1 16.51 32.43 10.91
CA MET A 1 16.51 32.06 9.47
C MET A 1 15.44 32.89 8.79
N SER A 2 15.68 33.49 7.62
CA SER A 2 14.65 34.31 6.96
C SER A 2 13.52 33.41 6.43
N GLU A 3 12.28 33.91 6.48
CA GLU A 3 11.09 33.18 6.00
C GLU A 3 11.21 32.76 4.52
N GLY A 4 11.86 33.59 3.69
CA GLY A 4 12.15 33.25 2.30
C GLY A 4 13.08 32.04 2.15
N LEU A 5 14.19 32.02 2.91
CA LEU A 5 15.12 30.90 2.89
C LEU A 5 14.46 29.60 3.38
N ARG A 6 13.62 29.69 4.41
CA ARG A 6 12.85 28.54 4.92
C ARG A 6 11.91 27.97 3.86
N LYS A 7 11.18 28.81 3.13
CA LYS A 7 10.26 28.36 2.06
C LYS A 7 11.01 27.72 0.89
N ILE A 8 12.16 28.26 0.51
CA ILE A 8 12.99 27.70 -0.55
C ILE A 8 13.50 26.32 -0.15
N ILE A 9 14.01 26.17 1.08
CA ILE A 9 14.47 24.87 1.59
C ILE A 9 13.32 23.87 1.60
N MET A 10 12.15 24.23 2.12
CA MET A 10 10.97 23.34 2.14
C MET A 10 10.52 22.94 0.73
N GLY A 11 10.47 23.88 -0.21
CA GLY A 11 10.11 23.59 -1.59
C GLY A 11 11.11 22.67 -2.28
N PHE A 12 12.41 22.89 -2.03
CA PHE A 12 13.48 22.04 -2.57
C PHE A 12 13.44 20.63 -1.97
N SER A 13 13.21 20.50 -0.65
CA SER A 13 13.03 19.19 0.00
C SER A 13 11.82 18.45 -0.55
N LEU A 14 10.69 19.12 -0.76
CA LEU A 14 9.50 18.51 -1.35
C LEU A 14 9.76 18.07 -2.79
N PHE A 15 10.47 18.87 -3.56
CA PHE A 15 10.84 18.54 -4.94
C PHE A 15 11.70 17.28 -4.99
N ILE A 16 12.76 17.20 -4.18
CA ILE A 16 13.61 16.00 -4.10
C ILE A 16 12.76 14.79 -3.71
N PHE A 17 11.94 14.91 -2.67
CA PHE A 17 11.07 13.82 -2.21
C PHE A 17 10.13 13.33 -3.32
N ALA A 18 9.51 14.24 -4.07
CA ALA A 18 8.65 13.89 -5.20
C ALA A 18 9.42 13.12 -6.27
N VAL A 19 10.61 13.61 -6.67
CA VAL A 19 11.48 12.93 -7.65
C VAL A 19 11.84 11.51 -7.19
N THR A 20 12.16 11.33 -5.91
CA THR A 20 12.47 10.01 -5.33
C THR A 20 11.26 9.07 -5.40
N ILE A 21 10.04 9.55 -5.10
CA ILE A 21 8.82 8.72 -5.25
C ILE A 21 8.62 8.30 -6.71
N PHE A 22 8.79 9.23 -7.66
CA PHE A 22 8.62 8.92 -9.08
C PHE A 22 9.63 7.87 -9.58
N GLU A 23 10.90 8.03 -9.21
CA GLU A 23 11.97 7.08 -9.58
C GLU A 23 11.71 5.70 -8.97
N SER A 24 11.39 5.64 -7.68
CA SER A 24 11.06 4.37 -7.01
C SER A 24 9.86 3.66 -7.63
N THR A 25 8.84 4.42 -8.03
CA THR A 25 7.63 3.88 -8.69
C THR A 25 7.94 3.34 -10.08
N TYR A 26 8.80 4.01 -10.84
CA TYR A 26 9.21 3.56 -12.18
C TYR A 26 9.96 2.22 -12.13
N HIS A 27 10.80 2.02 -11.12
CA HIS A 27 11.53 0.75 -10.92
C HIS A 27 10.70 -0.33 -10.20
N PHE A 28 9.56 0.03 -9.61
CA PHE A 28 8.73 -0.87 -8.82
C PHE A 28 8.21 -2.08 -9.61
N LYS A 29 7.89 -1.93 -10.90
CA LYS A 29 7.30 -2.99 -11.74
C LYS A 29 8.15 -4.27 -11.78
N GLN A 30 9.48 -4.14 -11.77
CA GLN A 30 10.40 -5.28 -11.86
C GLN A 30 10.55 -6.01 -10.52
N MET A 31 10.10 -5.40 -9.42
CA MET A 31 10.23 -5.91 -8.05
C MET A 31 8.92 -6.53 -7.53
N ILE A 32 7.84 -6.51 -8.32
CA ILE A 32 6.53 -7.03 -7.89
C ILE A 32 6.58 -8.55 -7.83
N TYR A 33 6.78 -9.08 -6.63
CA TYR A 33 6.44 -10.45 -6.30
C TYR A 33 4.97 -10.49 -5.82
N PRO A 34 4.10 -11.35 -6.40
CA PRO A 34 2.66 -11.28 -6.15
C PRO A 34 2.25 -11.52 -4.69
N GLY A 35 3.14 -11.99 -3.82
CA GLY A 35 2.91 -12.10 -2.37
C GLY A 35 1.79 -13.07 -1.94
N ILE A 36 1.11 -13.68 -2.92
CA ILE A 36 -0.01 -14.61 -2.79
C ILE A 36 0.35 -15.84 -3.63
N SER A 37 0.03 -17.02 -3.11
CA SER A 37 0.24 -18.27 -3.82
C SER A 37 -0.50 -18.28 -5.17
N TYR A 38 0.18 -18.64 -6.25
CA TYR A 38 -0.45 -18.81 -7.57
C TYR A 38 -1.57 -19.86 -7.55
N ILE A 39 -1.41 -20.90 -6.72
CA ILE A 39 -2.44 -21.92 -6.53
C ILE A 39 -3.65 -21.28 -5.88
N TYR A 40 -3.45 -20.52 -4.80
CA TYR A 40 -4.54 -19.79 -4.15
C TYR A 40 -5.22 -18.82 -5.13
N ASN A 41 -4.44 -18.17 -6.00
CA ASN A 41 -5.00 -17.30 -7.04
C ASN A 41 -5.88 -18.03 -8.06
N TYR A 42 -5.55 -19.29 -8.35
CA TYR A 42 -6.30 -20.13 -9.28
C TYR A 42 -7.54 -20.78 -8.65
N VAL A 43 -7.45 -21.21 -7.38
CA VAL A 43 -8.54 -21.92 -6.71
C VAL A 43 -9.48 -21.00 -5.93
N GLY A 44 -9.01 -19.81 -5.52
CA GLY A 44 -9.78 -18.83 -4.75
C GLY A 44 -11.19 -18.61 -5.29
N PRO A 45 -11.38 -18.29 -6.58
CA PRO A 45 -12.72 -18.05 -7.16
C PRO A 45 -13.69 -19.25 -7.06
N LYS A 46 -13.20 -20.45 -6.73
CA LYS A 46 -14.02 -21.65 -6.49
C LYS A 46 -14.52 -21.76 -5.04
N ILE A 47 -13.90 -21.05 -4.10
CA ILE A 47 -14.34 -20.94 -2.69
C ILE A 47 -15.44 -19.89 -2.59
N ALA A 48 -15.20 -18.72 -3.18
CA ALA A 48 -16.17 -17.63 -3.30
C ALA A 48 -15.95 -16.86 -4.61
N PRO A 49 -16.99 -16.27 -5.21
CA PRO A 49 -16.91 -15.72 -6.57
C PRO A 49 -16.02 -14.47 -6.69
N ASN A 50 -15.75 -13.77 -5.60
CA ASN A 50 -14.96 -12.52 -5.61
C ASN A 50 -13.60 -12.71 -4.95
N MET A 51 -12.57 -12.58 -5.78
CA MET A 51 -11.19 -12.81 -5.39
C MET A 51 -10.63 -11.81 -4.38
N VAL A 52 -11.03 -10.54 -4.49
CA VAL A 52 -10.56 -9.50 -3.56
C VAL A 52 -11.06 -9.81 -2.15
N THR A 53 -12.34 -10.15 -2.00
CA THR A 53 -12.89 -10.57 -0.70
C THR A 53 -12.20 -11.79 -0.13
N ILE A 54 -11.85 -12.77 -0.95
CA ILE A 54 -11.11 -13.94 -0.47
C ILE A 54 -9.74 -13.54 0.06
N VAL A 55 -9.00 -12.72 -0.69
CA VAL A 55 -7.68 -12.27 -0.23
C VAL A 55 -7.79 -11.46 1.06
N VAL A 56 -8.78 -10.57 1.19
CA VAL A 56 -8.88 -9.66 2.33
C VAL A 56 -9.46 -10.36 3.57
N PHE A 57 -10.38 -11.32 3.42
CA PHE A 57 -11.02 -12.01 4.56
C PHE A 57 -10.42 -13.38 4.92
N ASP A 58 -9.72 -14.05 4.00
CA ASP A 58 -9.09 -15.36 4.26
C ASP A 58 -7.56 -15.23 4.25
N TRP A 59 -6.92 -14.95 3.11
CA TRP A 59 -5.45 -14.88 3.03
C TRP A 59 -4.81 -13.79 3.93
N ARG A 60 -5.41 -12.59 3.97
CA ARG A 60 -4.99 -11.42 4.78
C ARG A 60 -6.03 -11.08 5.85
N GLY A 61 -6.72 -12.09 6.39
CA GLY A 61 -7.78 -11.88 7.39
C GLY A 61 -7.33 -11.12 8.65
N TYR A 62 -6.06 -11.22 9.04
CA TYR A 62 -5.51 -10.48 10.18
C TYR A 62 -5.49 -8.96 9.97
N ASP A 63 -5.27 -8.49 8.74
CA ASP A 63 -5.28 -7.05 8.44
C ASP A 63 -6.71 -6.50 8.60
N THR A 64 -7.71 -7.24 8.10
CA THR A 64 -9.14 -6.91 8.25
C THR A 64 -9.60 -6.95 9.70
N LEU A 65 -9.09 -7.89 10.51
CA LEU A 65 -9.34 -7.90 11.95
C LEU A 65 -8.74 -6.65 12.62
N GLY A 66 -7.54 -6.25 12.22
CA GLY A 66 -6.90 -5.02 12.68
C GLY A 66 -7.69 -3.77 12.30
N GLU A 67 -8.16 -3.68 11.06
CA GLU A 67 -9.05 -2.60 10.60
C GLU A 67 -10.33 -2.53 11.43
N ALA A 68 -10.97 -3.68 11.70
CA ALA A 68 -12.16 -3.75 12.55
C ALA A 68 -11.86 -3.30 13.99
N LEU A 69 -10.72 -3.70 14.55
CA LEU A 69 -10.29 -3.27 15.89
C LEU A 69 -10.06 -1.76 15.94
N ILE A 70 -9.37 -1.19 14.94
CA ILE A 70 -9.17 0.25 14.81
C ILE A 70 -10.53 0.96 14.81
N LEU A 71 -11.48 0.50 14.01
CA LEU A 71 -12.83 1.08 13.96
C LEU A 71 -13.57 1.00 15.29
N VAL A 72 -13.49 -0.13 16.00
CA VAL A 72 -14.13 -0.29 17.33
C VAL A 72 -13.49 0.64 18.36
N THR A 73 -12.17 0.84 18.32
CA THR A 73 -11.47 1.72 19.27
C THR A 73 -11.54 3.21 18.91
N ALA A 74 -11.83 3.55 17.67
CA ALA A 74 -11.93 4.93 17.20
C ALA A 74 -13.27 5.60 17.56
N VAL A 75 -14.27 4.81 17.96
CA VAL A 75 -15.59 5.25 18.44
C VAL A 75 -15.60 5.30 19.96
#